data_AF-X1LRE1-F1
#
_entry.id   AF-X1LRE1-F1
#
_cell.length_a   1.000
_cell.length_b   1.000
_cell.length_c   1.000
_cell.angle_alpha   90.00
_cell.angle_beta   90.00
_cell.angle_gamma   90.00
#
_symmetry.space_group_name_H-M   'P 1'
#
loop_
_entity.id
_entity.type
_entity.pdbx_description
1 polymer ?
#
loop_
_entity_poly.entity_id
_entity_poly.type
_entity_poly.pdbx_seq_one_letter_code
_entity_poly.pdbx_strand_id
1 'polypeptide(L)'
;MLEAIISKYLLNALLLSLVSIFYSFLKNKLGEDRASTIKEAILSAMLWAEEELGIGNGDKKWDVAWKKLIEILADKNIKLRKSEEKMVKTMMKANVGKINKQTYDILSKRKLLKEKGPIQQSLLTK
;
A
#
# COMPACT_ATOMS: atom_id res chain seq x y z
N MET A 1 -15.26 -43.80 34.92
CA MET A 1 -14.69 -42.66 35.67
C MET A 1 -13.46 -42.07 34.98
N LEU A 2 -12.43 -42.87 34.67
CA LEU A 2 -11.20 -42.39 33.99
C LEU A 2 -11.45 -41.82 32.58
N GLU A 3 -12.29 -42.49 31.78
CA GLU A 3 -12.60 -42.05 30.40
C GLU A 3 -13.29 -40.69 30.34
N ALA A 4 -14.18 -40.39 31.30
CA ALA A 4 -14.85 -39.09 31.38
C ALA A 4 -13.91 -37.95 31.78
N ILE A 5 -12.83 -38.26 32.50
CA ILE A 5 -11.80 -37.30 32.87
C ILE A 5 -10.91 -37.02 31.65
N ILE A 6 -10.46 -38.07 30.95
CA ILE A 6 -9.62 -37.96 29.75
C ILE A 6 -10.36 -37.22 28.63
N SER A 7 -11.63 -37.56 28.35
CA SER A 7 -12.42 -36.92 27.30
C SER A 7 -12.63 -35.43 27.55
N LYS A 8 -12.79 -35.02 28.81
CA LYS A 8 -12.96 -33.61 29.20
C LYS A 8 -11.68 -32.78 28.96
N TYR A 9 -10.51 -33.33 29.29
CA TYR A 9 -9.24 -32.65 29.02
C TYR A 9 -8.90 -32.62 27.52
N LEU A 10 -9.25 -33.69 26.79
CA LEU A 10 -9.01 -33.78 25.36
C LEU A 10 -9.90 -32.80 24.56
N LEU A 11 -11.17 -32.66 24.95
CA LEU A 11 -12.08 -31.63 24.40
C LEU A 11 -11.57 -30.21 24.66
N ASN A 12 -11.10 -29.92 25.88
CA ASN A 12 -10.54 -28.62 26.23
C ASN A 12 -9.25 -28.30 25.44
N ALA A 13 -8.36 -29.28 25.27
CA ALA A 13 -7.15 -29.14 24.46
C ALA A 13 -7.47 -28.89 22.98
N LEU A 14 -8.48 -29.59 22.44
CA LEU A 14 -8.97 -29.37 21.09
C LEU A 14 -9.57 -27.97 20.91
N LEU A 15 -10.33 -27.49 21.90
CA LEU A 15 -10.92 -26.15 21.86
C LEU A 15 -9.83 -25.07 21.85
N LEU A 16 -8.82 -25.20 22.72
CA LEU A 16 -7.68 -24.29 22.78
C LEU A 16 -6.87 -24.28 21.48
N SER A 17 -6.68 -25.44 20.84
CA SER A 17 -5.97 -25.51 19.56
C SER A 17 -6.76 -24.82 18.45
N LEU A 18 -8.09 -25.03 18.37
CA LEU A 18 -8.95 -24.39 17.39
C LEU A 18 -8.94 -22.86 17.50
N VAL A 19 -9.09 -22.35 18.73
CA VAL A 19 -9.06 -20.91 19.01
C VAL A 19 -7.70 -20.31 18.67
N SER A 20 -6.61 -21.01 18.96
CA SER A 20 -5.25 -20.55 18.65
C SER A 20 -4.99 -20.48 17.14
N ILE A 21 -5.44 -21.50 16.39
CA ILE A 21 -5.34 -21.54 14.92
C ILE A 21 -6.17 -20.40 14.32
N PHE A 22 -7.42 -20.23 14.77
CA PHE A 22 -8.31 -19.20 14.27
C PHE A 22 -7.79 -17.78 14.55
N TYR A 23 -7.29 -17.53 15.76
CA TYR A 23 -6.67 -16.25 16.12
C TYR A 23 -5.43 -15.96 15.27
N SER A 24 -4.57 -16.96 15.05
CA SER A 24 -3.39 -16.81 14.21
C SER A 24 -3.76 -16.54 12.75
N PHE A 25 -4.77 -17.23 12.23
CA PHE A 25 -5.29 -17.02 10.88
C PHE A 25 -5.83 -15.59 10.70
N LEU A 26 -6.69 -15.14 11.62
CA LEU A 26 -7.21 -13.77 11.61
C LEU A 26 -6.08 -12.74 11.69
N LYS A 27 -5.13 -12.91 12.63
CA LYS A 27 -3.99 -11.99 12.78
C LYS A 27 -3.14 -11.91 11.51
N ASN A 28 -2.91 -13.04 10.84
CA ASN A 28 -2.09 -13.09 9.63
C ASN A 28 -2.80 -12.45 8.43
N LYS A 29 -4.07 -12.80 8.17
CA LYS A 29 -4.90 -12.20 7.11
C LYS A 29 -5.10 -10.70 7.30
N LEU A 30 -5.51 -10.29 8.49
CA LEU A 30 -5.80 -8.88 8.81
C LEU A 30 -4.52 -8.03 8.82
N GLY A 31 -3.39 -8.63 9.20
CA GLY A 31 -2.07 -7.99 9.11
C GLY A 31 -1.61 -7.80 7.67
N GLU A 32 -1.83 -8.78 6.80
CA GLU A 32 -1.48 -8.74 5.38
C GLU A 32 -2.29 -7.67 4.62
N ASP A 33 -3.61 -7.64 4.83
CA ASP A 33 -4.50 -6.64 4.21
C ASP A 33 -4.14 -5.21 4.65
N ARG A 34 -3.83 -5.02 5.94
CA ARG A 34 -3.38 -3.73 6.47
C ARG A 34 -2.02 -3.32 5.88
N ALA A 35 -1.07 -4.25 5.77
CA ALA A 35 0.23 -3.98 5.18
C ALA A 35 0.12 -3.62 3.69
N SER A 36 -0.75 -4.31 2.94
CA SER A 36 -1.03 -3.98 1.53
C SER A 36 -1.62 -2.59 1.39
N THR A 37 -2.63 -2.27 2.21
CA THR A 37 -3.27 -0.95 2.22
C THR A 37 -2.28 0.18 2.50
N ILE A 38 -1.34 -0.02 3.43
CA ILE A 38 -0.30 0.97 3.73
C ILE A 38 0.65 1.13 2.54
N LYS A 39 1.05 0.05 1.85
CA LYS A 39 1.90 0.12 0.66
C LYS A 39 1.22 0.89 -0.47
N GLU A 40 -0.06 0.64 -0.72
CA GLU A 40 -0.85 1.37 -1.70
C GLU A 40 -0.96 2.86 -1.35
N ALA A 41 -1.28 3.17 -0.09
CA ALA A 41 -1.36 4.54 0.39
C ALA A 41 -0.01 5.29 0.24
N ILE A 42 1.12 4.62 0.51
CA ILE A 42 2.47 5.16 0.28
C ILE A 42 2.65 5.54 -1.19
N LEU A 43 2.35 4.63 -2.11
CA LEU A 43 2.50 4.88 -3.54
C LEU A 43 1.60 6.03 -4.02
N SER A 44 0.33 6.03 -3.62
CA SER A 44 -0.62 7.09 -3.97
C SER A 44 -0.18 8.46 -3.46
N ALA A 45 0.26 8.54 -2.21
CA ALA A 45 0.72 9.80 -1.61
C ALA A 45 1.98 10.34 -2.30
N MET A 46 2.92 9.46 -2.65
CA MET A 46 4.15 9.86 -3.35
C MET A 46 3.88 10.29 -4.79
N LEU A 47 3.00 9.60 -5.53
CA LEU A 47 2.60 10.01 -6.88
C LEU A 47 1.88 11.37 -6.88
N TRP A 48 0.99 11.57 -5.91
CA TRP A 48 0.29 12.85 -5.76
C TRP A 48 1.28 14.01 -5.51
N ALA A 49 2.28 13.81 -4.66
CA ALA A 49 3.30 14.82 -4.39
C ALA A 49 4.19 15.11 -5.62
N GLU A 50 4.47 14.11 -6.46
CA GLU A 50 5.16 14.29 -7.75
C GLU A 50 4.33 15.10 -8.76
N GLU A 51 3.02 14.88 -8.80
CA GLU A 51 2.11 15.63 -9.66
C GLU A 51 1.99 17.10 -9.22
N GLU A 52 1.89 17.35 -7.92
CA GLU A 52 1.69 18.70 -7.37
C GLU A 52 2.95 19.56 -7.43
N LEU A 53 4.12 19.00 -7.08
CA LEU A 53 5.36 19.78 -6.95
C LEU A 53 6.28 19.68 -8.16
N GLY A 54 5.98 18.78 -9.10
CA GLY A 54 6.81 18.51 -10.26
C GLY A 54 8.21 18.00 -9.91
N ILE A 55 9.02 17.73 -10.92
CA ILE A 55 10.37 17.18 -10.73
C ILE A 55 11.31 18.26 -10.14
N GLY A 56 12.10 17.90 -9.10
CA GLY A 56 13.22 18.74 -8.62
C GLY A 56 13.15 19.18 -7.16
N ASN A 57 11.99 19.06 -6.49
CA ASN A 57 11.80 19.49 -5.10
C ASN A 57 11.78 18.32 -4.09
N GLY A 58 12.87 17.57 -4.01
CA GLY A 58 12.96 16.31 -3.24
C GLY A 58 12.45 16.44 -1.79
N ASP A 59 13.09 17.27 -0.97
CA ASP A 59 12.77 17.33 0.47
C ASP A 59 11.35 17.81 0.76
N LYS A 60 10.91 18.87 0.07
CA LYS A 60 9.54 19.40 0.21
C LYS A 60 8.49 18.39 -0.25
N LYS A 61 8.78 17.58 -1.27
CA LYS A 61 7.91 16.48 -1.70
C LYS A 61 7.70 15.44 -0.64
N TRP A 62 8.72 15.11 0.13
CA TRP A 62 8.60 14.10 1.17
C TRP A 62 7.70 14.56 2.31
N ASP A 63 7.78 15.84 2.68
CA ASP A 63 6.89 16.41 3.69
C ASP A 63 5.43 16.44 3.22
N VAL A 64 5.22 16.81 1.96
CA VAL A 64 3.88 16.86 1.35
C VAL A 64 3.30 15.46 1.17
N ALA A 65 4.09 14.51 0.64
CA ALA A 65 3.70 13.11 0.54
C ALA A 65 3.42 12.50 1.92
N TRP A 66 4.20 12.85 2.95
CA TRP A 66 3.96 12.37 4.31
C TRP A 66 2.63 12.86 4.86
N LYS A 67 2.32 14.16 4.69
CA LYS A 67 1.02 14.71 5.09
C LYS A 67 -0.13 14.02 4.37
N LYS A 68 -0.03 13.84 3.05
CA LYS A 68 -1.05 13.16 2.25
C LYS A 68 -1.23 11.70 2.63
N LEU A 69 -0.14 11.01 2.97
CA LEU A 69 -0.19 9.64 3.46
C LEU A 69 -0.98 9.54 4.77
N ILE A 70 -0.73 10.43 5.73
CA ILE A 70 -1.46 10.44 7.01
C ILE A 70 -2.96 10.70 6.79
N GLU A 71 -3.31 11.57 5.84
CA GLU A 71 -4.70 11.82 5.44
C GLU A 71 -5.36 10.55 4.87
N ILE A 72 -4.74 9.89 3.89
CA ILE A 72 -5.26 8.65 3.28
C ILE A 72 -5.42 7.53 4.31
N LEU A 73 -4.48 7.42 5.26
CA LEU A 73 -4.54 6.42 6.32
C LEU A 73 -5.64 6.75 7.33
N ALA A 74 -5.85 8.02 7.66
CA ALA A 74 -6.92 8.47 8.54
C ALA A 74 -8.31 8.16 7.95
N ASP A 75 -8.51 8.40 6.65
CA ASP A 75 -9.75 8.07 5.93
C ASP A 75 -10.07 6.57 5.99
N LYS A 76 -9.03 5.73 6.01
CA LYS A 76 -9.14 4.27 6.12
C LYS A 76 -9.20 3.78 7.57
N ASN A 77 -9.28 4.70 8.55
CA ASN A 77 -9.23 4.41 9.98
C ASN A 77 -7.98 3.64 10.43
N ILE A 78 -6.87 3.80 9.70
CA ILE A 78 -5.58 3.18 10.01
C ILE A 78 -4.71 4.19 10.74
N LYS A 79 -4.41 3.90 12.01
CA LYS A 79 -3.39 4.64 12.78
C LYS A 79 -2.06 3.91 12.70
N LEU A 80 -1.00 4.66 12.38
CA LEU A 80 0.37 4.18 12.46
C LEU A 80 0.85 4.22 13.91
N ARG A 81 1.48 3.15 14.36
CA ARG A 81 2.25 3.15 15.61
C ARG A 81 3.61 3.78 15.37
N LYS A 82 4.28 4.27 16.42
CA LYS A 82 5.63 4.86 16.32
C LYS A 82 6.66 3.93 15.64
N SER A 83 6.57 2.63 15.88
CA SER A 83 7.43 1.63 15.22
C SER A 83 7.17 1.51 13.71
N GLU A 84 5.92 1.71 13.29
CA GLU A 84 5.48 1.64 11.90
C GLU A 84 5.82 2.91 11.15
N GLU A 85 5.70 4.08 11.78
CA GLU A 85 6.08 5.36 11.15
C GLU A 85 7.52 5.33 10.62
N LYS A 86 8.47 4.81 11.41
CA LYS A 86 9.87 4.69 10.97
C LYS A 86 9.99 3.78 9.75
N MET A 87 9.29 2.64 9.76
CA MET A 87 9.30 1.69 8.65
C MET A 87 8.68 2.27 7.38
N VAL A 88 7.55 2.96 7.52
CA VAL A 88 6.83 3.64 6.43
C VAL A 88 7.70 4.75 5.84
N LYS A 89 8.35 5.58 6.66
CA LYS A 89 9.30 6.61 6.18
C LYS A 89 10.47 6.00 5.39
N THR A 90 11.02 4.89 5.86
CA THR A 90 12.08 4.16 5.13
C THR A 90 11.56 3.61 3.80
N MET A 91 10.36 3.02 3.78
CA MET A 91 9.74 2.52 2.55
C MET A 91 9.45 3.64 1.55
N MET A 92 8.98 4.80 2.01
CA MET A 92 8.80 5.97 1.16
C MET A 92 10.12 6.39 0.51
N LYS A 93 11.17 6.57 1.32
CA LYS A 93 12.51 6.94 0.82
C LYS A 93 13.09 5.91 -0.16
N ALA A 94 12.85 4.62 0.06
CA ALA A 94 13.32 3.57 -0.86
C ALA A 94 12.59 3.59 -2.22
N ASN A 95 11.31 3.97 -2.25
CA ASN A 95 10.49 3.95 -3.47
C ASN A 95 10.64 5.21 -4.34
N VAL A 96 11.37 6.23 -3.87
CA VAL A 96 11.56 7.52 -4.58
C VAL A 96 12.06 7.33 -6.01
N GLY A 97 13.18 6.61 -6.18
CA GLY A 97 13.78 6.44 -7.49
C GLY A 97 12.85 5.74 -8.48
N LYS A 98 12.07 4.76 -7.99
CA LYS A 98 11.08 4.03 -8.78
C LYS A 98 9.93 4.94 -9.20
N ILE A 99 9.35 5.71 -8.28
CA ILE A 99 8.22 6.60 -8.56
C ILE A 99 8.63 7.73 -9.50
N ASN A 100 9.81 8.31 -9.30
CA ASN A 100 10.33 9.33 -10.21
C ASN A 100 10.42 8.76 -11.62
N LYS A 101 11.05 7.60 -11.78
CA LYS A 101 11.17 6.93 -13.09
C LYS A 101 9.80 6.65 -13.72
N GLN A 102 8.84 6.12 -12.96
CA GLN A 102 7.49 5.85 -13.45
C GLN A 102 6.79 7.14 -13.90
N THR A 103 6.91 8.21 -13.12
CA THR A 103 6.33 9.51 -13.46
C THR A 103 6.96 10.08 -14.72
N TYR A 104 8.28 10.00 -14.84
CA TYR A 104 9.02 10.37 -16.06
C TYR A 104 8.59 9.54 -17.28
N ASP A 105 8.43 8.23 -17.14
CA ASP A 105 7.99 7.34 -18.23
C ASP A 105 6.54 7.66 -18.66
N ILE A 106 5.67 8.01 -17.73
CA ILE A 106 4.29 8.42 -18.04
C ILE A 106 4.28 9.78 -18.73
N LEU A 107 5.05 10.75 -18.23
CA LEU A 107 5.17 12.08 -18.83
C LEU A 107 5.80 12.02 -20.23
N SER A 108 6.83 11.20 -20.42
CA SER A 108 7.47 11.02 -21.74
C SER A 108 6.50 10.38 -22.73
N LYS A 109 5.77 9.32 -22.33
CA LYS A 109 4.71 8.73 -23.15
C LYS A 109 3.60 9.72 -23.47
N ARG A 110 3.15 10.53 -22.52
CA ARG A 110 2.15 11.60 -22.77
C ARG A 110 2.68 12.66 -23.74
N LYS A 111 3.95 13.07 -23.62
CA LYS A 111 4.58 13.98 -24.58
C LYS A 111 4.60 13.38 -25.98
N LEU A 112 4.99 12.11 -26.13
CA LEU A 112 4.97 11.41 -27.41
C LEU A 112 3.56 11.30 -28.01
N LEU A 113 2.53 11.07 -27.19
CA LEU A 113 1.14 11.05 -27.63
C LEU A 113 0.63 12.44 -28.05
N LYS A 114 1.05 13.49 -27.33
CA LYS A 114 0.72 14.88 -27.64
C LYS A 114 1.42 15.38 -28.91
N GLU A 115 2.67 14.97 -29.12
CA GLU A 115 3.46 15.25 -30.32
C GLU A 115 2.93 14.49 -31.55
N LYS A 116 2.38 13.28 -31.34
CA LYS A 116 1.70 12.53 -32.40
C LYS A 116 0.35 13.12 -32.84
N GLY A 117 -0.24 14.07 -32.10
CA GLY A 117 -1.51 14.73 -32.45
C GLY A 117 -2.67 13.76 -32.78
N PRO A 118 -3.87 14.25 -33.11
CA PRO A 118 -4.91 13.43 -33.71
C PRO A 118 -4.57 13.20 -35.19
N ILE A 119 -3.51 12.44 -35.49
CA ILE A 119 -3.20 12.06 -36.87
C ILE A 119 -4.02 10.82 -37.23
N GLN A 120 -5.15 11.11 -37.89
CA GLN A 120 -5.77 10.34 -38.97
C GLN A 120 -6.33 8.95 -38.62
N GLN A 121 -7.54 8.95 -38.06
CA GLN A 121 -8.54 7.89 -38.30
C GLN A 121 -9.26 8.04 -39.65
N SER A 122 -8.89 9.02 -40.48
CA SER A 122 -9.33 9.08 -41.87
C SER A 122 -8.26 8.42 -42.74
N LEU A 123 -8.43 7.13 -43.06
CA LEU A 123 -7.99 6.45 -44.29
C LEU A 123 -8.08 4.93 -44.06
N LEU A 124 -9.30 4.43 -43.85
CA LEU A 124 -9.59 3.00 -43.98
C LEU A 124 -11.00 2.80 -44.53
N THR A 125 -11.27 3.47 -45.65
CA THR A 125 -12.36 3.14 -46.56
C THR A 125 -11.89 3.43 -47.98
N LYS A 126 -11.34 2.41 -48.63
CA LYS A 126 -11.48 2.19 -50.06
C LYS A 126 -11.44 0.70 -50.33
#